data_AF-A0A4Q0I6Y9-F1
#
_entry.id   AF-A0A4Q0I6Y9-F1
#
_cell.length_a   1.000
_cell.length_b   1.000
_cell.length_c   1.000
_cell.angle_alpha   90.00
_cell.angle_beta   90.00
_cell.angle_gamma   90.00
#
_symmetry.space_group_name_H-M   'P 1'
#
loop_
_entity.id
_entity.type
_entity.pdbx_description
1 polymer ?
#
loop_
_entity_poly.entity_id
_entity_poly.type
_entity_poly.pdbx_seq_one_letter_code
_entity_poly.pdbx_strand_id
1 'polypeptide(L)'
;MYVTVNLLSKKTGEIKDFLESYYQKELKMDNDIEQWIYVYNKPLQAIDLISTVIDNSDKYKMTLLIQVDRGDIHTVTYENCNDIIKALLYLCYKENDTYQSEEM
;
A
#
# COMPACT_ATOMS: atom_id res chain seq x y z
N MET A 1 -6.59 -12.63 -5.15
CA MET A 1 -6.61 -11.46 -4.25
C MET A 1 -5.89 -10.27 -4.88
N TYR A 2 -6.43 -9.05 -4.74
CA TYR A 2 -5.71 -7.79 -5.02
C TYR A 2 -5.75 -6.85 -3.81
N VAL A 3 -4.80 -5.90 -3.75
CA VAL A 3 -4.74 -4.87 -2.69
C VAL A 3 -4.78 -3.49 -3.33
N THR A 4 -5.74 -2.66 -2.91
CA THR A 4 -5.78 -1.25 -3.24
C THR A 4 -5.05 -0.47 -2.16
N VAL A 5 -4.03 0.28 -2.54
CA VAL A 5 -3.33 1.24 -1.67
C VAL A 5 -3.81 2.65 -2.02
N ASN A 6 -4.11 3.43 -1.00
CA ASN A 6 -4.57 4.80 -1.13
C ASN A 6 -3.76 5.71 -0.20
N LEU A 7 -3.05 6.67 -0.80
CA LEU A 7 -2.30 7.70 -0.11
C LEU A 7 -3.08 9.01 -0.15
N LEU A 8 -3.22 9.64 1.00
CA LEU A 8 -3.90 10.92 1.16
C LEU A 8 -2.96 11.93 1.82
N SER A 9 -2.87 13.14 1.27
CA SER A 9 -2.20 14.27 1.94
C SER A 9 -2.93 15.57 1.67
N LYS A 10 -2.96 16.43 2.68
CA LYS A 10 -3.44 17.81 2.57
C LYS A 10 -2.33 18.79 2.19
N LYS A 11 -1.07 18.34 2.19
CA LYS A 11 0.09 19.15 1.86
C LYS A 11 0.36 19.01 0.37
N THR A 12 0.19 20.10 -0.36
CA THR A 12 0.52 20.20 -1.78
C THR A 12 1.94 19.70 -2.05
N GLY A 13 2.09 18.84 -3.05
CA GLY A 13 3.34 18.25 -3.50
C GLY A 13 3.78 17.02 -2.71
N GLU A 14 3.23 16.76 -1.52
CA GLU A 14 3.82 15.76 -0.61
C GLU A 14 3.72 14.33 -1.14
N ILE A 15 2.61 13.96 -1.77
CA ILE A 15 2.46 12.64 -2.41
C ILE A 15 3.45 12.49 -3.56
N LYS A 16 3.59 13.52 -4.40
CA LYS A 16 4.49 13.48 -5.54
C LYS A 16 5.95 13.38 -5.08
N ASP A 17 6.37 14.22 -4.14
CA ASP A 17 7.72 14.20 -3.57
C ASP A 17 8.07 12.82 -3.00
N PHE A 18 7.12 12.22 -2.28
CA PHE A 18 7.28 10.85 -1.76
C PHE A 18 7.43 9.83 -2.89
N LEU A 19 6.53 9.84 -3.88
CA LEU A 19 6.53 8.85 -4.96
C LEU A 19 7.74 8.99 -5.89
N GLU A 20 8.18 10.21 -6.19
CA GLU A 20 9.40 10.46 -6.96
C GLU A 20 10.64 9.95 -6.22
N SER A 21 10.69 10.17 -4.90
CA SER A 21 11.74 9.62 -4.04
C SER A 21 11.65 8.10 -3.92
N TYR A 22 10.46 7.50 -3.89
CA TYR A 22 10.30 6.06 -3.79
C TYR A 22 10.70 5.35 -5.10
N TYR A 23 10.22 5.85 -6.24
CA TYR A 23 10.51 5.27 -7.55
C TYR A 23 11.84 5.74 -8.17
N GLN A 24 12.54 6.67 -7.52
CA GLN A 24 13.81 7.25 -7.98
C GLN A 24 13.71 7.81 -9.41
N LYS A 25 12.59 8.47 -9.72
CA LYS A 25 12.32 9.05 -11.05
C LYS A 25 11.34 10.21 -10.94
N GLU A 26 11.43 11.14 -11.88
CA GLU A 26 10.43 12.19 -12.03
C GLU A 26 9.10 11.61 -12.51
N LEU A 27 8.01 12.08 -11.90
CA LEU A 27 6.66 11.66 -12.23
C LEU A 27 5.94 12.81 -12.94
N LYS A 28 5.33 12.50 -14.08
CA LYS A 28 4.39 13.41 -14.76
C LYS A 28 3.07 13.38 -14.01
N MET A 29 3.03 14.13 -12.91
CA MET A 29 1.94 14.18 -11.95
C MET A 29 1.80 15.63 -11.45
N ASP A 30 0.56 16.09 -11.29
CA ASP A 30 0.29 17.44 -10.78
C ASP A 30 0.64 17.55 -9.29
N ASN A 31 1.05 18.74 -8.86
CA ASN A 31 1.51 18.95 -7.48
C ASN A 31 0.35 19.08 -6.48
N ASP A 32 -0.86 19.38 -6.93
CA ASP A 32 -2.06 19.60 -6.11
C ASP A 32 -2.87 18.33 -5.85
N ILE A 33 -2.31 17.16 -6.16
CA ILE A 33 -2.99 15.89 -5.92
C ILE A 33 -3.03 15.57 -4.43
N GLU A 34 -4.25 15.53 -3.89
CA GLU A 34 -4.52 15.17 -2.49
C GLU A 34 -4.64 13.65 -2.28
N GLN A 35 -4.83 12.90 -3.37
CA GLN A 35 -5.10 11.46 -3.34
C GLN A 35 -4.40 10.71 -4.46
N TRP A 36 -3.69 9.64 -4.10
CA TRP A 36 -3.13 8.68 -5.05
C TRP A 36 -3.60 7.27 -4.73
N ILE A 37 -4.09 6.56 -5.75
CA ILE A 37 -4.62 5.20 -5.61
C ILE A 37 -3.89 4.29 -6.58
N TYR A 38 -3.49 3.11 -6.10
CA TYR A 38 -2.93 2.07 -6.95
C TYR A 38 -3.42 0.69 -6.54
N VAL A 39 -3.71 -0.14 -7.54
CA VAL A 39 -4.20 -1.51 -7.34
C VAL A 39 -3.07 -2.50 -7.64
N TYR A 40 -2.63 -3.20 -6.60
CA TYR A 40 -1.65 -4.27 -6.69
C TYR A 40 -2.36 -5.60 -6.90
N ASN A 41 -2.28 -6.15 -8.11
CA ASN A 41 -2.73 -7.53 -8.40
C ASN A 41 -1.85 -8.60 -7.74
N LYS A 42 -0.66 -8.20 -7.26
CA LYS A 42 0.24 -9.03 -6.45
C LYS A 42 0.38 -8.38 -5.08
N PRO A 43 -0.38 -8.82 -4.07
CA PRO A 43 -0.42 -8.20 -2.74
C PRO A 43 0.95 -8.05 -2.08
N LEU A 44 1.87 -8.99 -2.33
CA LEU A 44 3.25 -8.92 -1.83
C LEU A 44 4.04 -7.71 -2.34
N GLN A 45 3.71 -7.18 -3.53
CA GLN A 45 4.34 -5.97 -4.05
C GLN A 45 3.86 -4.70 -3.31
N ALA A 46 2.65 -4.72 -2.74
CA ALA A 46 2.14 -3.62 -1.95
C ALA A 46 2.89 -3.45 -0.62
N ILE A 47 3.44 -4.55 -0.07
CA ILE A 47 4.12 -4.55 1.23
C ILE A 47 5.28 -3.55 1.26
N ASP A 48 6.09 -3.51 0.21
CA ASP A 48 7.26 -2.62 0.11
C ASP A 48 6.87 -1.14 0.15
N LEU A 49 5.82 -0.76 -0.58
CA LEU A 49 5.27 0.59 -0.53
C LEU A 49 4.69 0.90 0.86
N ILE A 50 3.89 -0.02 1.42
CA ILE A 50 3.25 0.14 2.72
C ILE A 50 4.29 0.38 3.81
N SER A 51 5.33 -0.47 3.89
CA SER A 51 6.39 -0.31 4.90
C SER A 51 7.15 1.00 4.69
N THR A 52 7.51 1.34 3.45
CA THR A 52 8.28 2.55 3.17
C THR A 52 7.52 3.84 3.52
N VAL A 53 6.20 3.88 3.27
CA VAL A 53 5.36 5.02 3.67
C VAL A 53 5.34 5.17 5.18
N ILE A 54 5.16 4.06 5.92
CA ILE A 54 5.07 4.07 7.38
C ILE A 54 6.41 4.44 8.02
N ASP A 55 7.52 3.89 7.51
CA ASP A 55 8.88 4.16 7.98
C ASP A 55 9.29 5.63 7.81
N ASN A 56 8.64 6.35 6.89
CA ASN A 56 8.89 7.78 6.63
C ASN A 56 7.72 8.68 7.05
N SER A 57 6.82 8.21 7.93
CA SER A 57 5.64 8.94 8.40
C SER A 57 5.96 10.15 9.30
N ASP A 58 7.17 10.20 9.84
CA ASP A 58 7.75 11.36 10.51
C ASP A 58 8.07 12.48 9.51
N LYS A 59 8.64 12.13 8.35
CA LYS A 59 9.04 13.04 7.27
C LYS A 59 7.88 13.49 6.37
N TYR A 60 6.98 12.58 6.02
CA TYR A 60 5.84 12.84 5.15
C TYR A 60 4.53 12.68 5.94
N LYS A 61 3.71 13.73 5.98
CA LYS A 61 2.43 13.75 6.69
C LYS A 61 1.29 13.24 5.82
N MET A 62 1.40 11.97 5.43
CA MET A 62 0.41 11.27 4.63
C MET A 62 -0.41 10.28 5.46
N THR A 63 -1.66 10.05 5.06
CA THR A 63 -2.49 8.95 5.55
C THR A 63 -2.42 7.81 4.54
N LEU A 64 -2.11 6.60 5.02
CA LEU A 64 -2.11 5.38 4.23
C LEU A 64 -3.37 4.56 4.54
N LEU A 65 -4.14 4.24 3.51
CA LEU A 65 -5.30 3.36 3.58
C LEU A 65 -5.06 2.14 2.68
N ILE A 66 -5.52 0.98 3.11
CA ILE A 66 -5.50 -0.25 2.31
C ILE A 66 -6.88 -0.88 2.24
N GLN A 67 -7.13 -1.59 1.14
CA GLN A 67 -8.32 -2.43 0.96
C GLN A 67 -7.90 -3.73 0.29
N VAL A 68 -8.33 -4.86 0.83
CA VAL A 68 -8.14 -6.18 0.22
C VAL A 68 -9.40 -6.55 -0.55
N ASP A 69 -9.25 -6.85 -1.85
CA ASP A 69 -10.34 -7.10 -2.79
C ASP A 69 -11.46 -6.04 -2.71
N ARG A 70 -12.64 -6.41 -2.19
CA ARG A 70 -13.78 -5.51 -1.95
C ARG A 70 -14.18 -5.45 -0.48
N GLY A 71 -13.25 -5.78 0.41
CA GLY A 71 -13.43 -5.71 1.86
C GLY A 71 -13.44 -4.28 2.39
N ASP A 72 -13.34 -4.17 3.72
CA ASP A 72 -13.27 -2.88 4.40
C ASP A 72 -11.96 -2.15 4.12
N ILE A 73 -12.03 -0.81 4.22
CA ILE A 73 -10.87 0.06 4.10
C ILE A 73 -10.25 0.22 5.49
N HIS A 74 -8.96 -0.04 5.60
CA HIS A 74 -8.22 0.05 6.86
C HIS A 74 -7.14 1.13 6.78
N THR A 75 -7.07 1.97 7.80
CA THR A 75 -5.95 2.90 7.96
C THR A 75 -4.74 2.16 8.50
N VAL A 76 -3.59 2.35 7.84
CA VAL A 76 -2.30 1.82 8.29
C VAL A 76 -1.60 2.87 9.13
N THR A 77 -1.13 2.48 10.30
CA THR A 77 -0.34 3.29 11.23
C THR A 77 0.92 2.53 11.60
N TYR A 78 1.87 3.22 12.25
CA TYR A 78 3.09 2.58 12.73
C TYR A 78 2.80 1.38 13.66
N GLU A 79 1.76 1.48 14.48
CA GLU A 79 1.39 0.46 15.45
C GLU A 79 0.80 -0.79 14.81
N ASN A 80 0.02 -0.65 13.71
CA ASN A 80 -0.68 -1.77 13.09
C ASN A 80 -0.05 -2.28 11.79
N CYS A 81 0.98 -1.59 11.27
CA CYS A 81 1.64 -1.92 10.00
C CYS A 81 2.11 -3.39 9.97
N ASN A 82 2.79 -3.84 11.03
CA ASN A 82 3.28 -5.22 11.12
C ASN A 82 2.15 -6.26 11.07
N ASP A 83 1.02 -5.98 11.71
CA ASP A 83 -0.10 -6.93 11.74
C ASP A 83 -0.84 -6.97 10.41
N ILE A 84 -0.95 -5.83 9.74
CA ILE A 84 -1.45 -5.75 8.37
C ILE A 84 -0.55 -6.53 7.40
N ILE A 85 0.77 -6.36 7.47
CA ILE A 85 1.72 -7.10 6.63
C ILE A 85 1.62 -8.61 6.89
N LYS A 86 1.54 -9.04 8.16
CA LYS A 86 1.31 -10.46 8.50
C LYS A 86 0.00 -10.99 7.93
N ALA A 87 -1.08 -10.21 8.00
CA ALA A 87 -2.37 -10.59 7.44
C ALA A 87 -2.29 -10.77 5.91
N LEU A 88 -1.66 -9.83 5.19
CA LEU A 88 -1.44 -9.93 3.75
C LEU A 88 -0.61 -11.18 3.38
N LEU A 89 0.47 -11.44 4.12
CA LEU A 89 1.29 -12.63 3.92
C LEU A 89 0.48 -13.91 4.14
N TYR A 90 -0.27 -13.99 5.24
CA TYR A 90 -1.11 -15.14 5.57
C TYR A 90 -2.15 -15.43 4.48
N LEU A 91 -2.82 -14.38 3.98
CA LEU A 91 -3.79 -14.53 2.88
C LEU A 91 -3.14 -15.02 1.60
N CYS A 92 -1.92 -14.54 1.27
CA CYS A 92 -1.18 -15.02 0.10
C CYS A 92 -0.79 -16.50 0.24
N TYR A 93 -0.34 -16.93 1.42
CA TYR A 93 -0.01 -18.34 1.66
C TYR A 93 -1.24 -19.24 1.55
N LYS A 94 -2.38 -18.82 2.13
CA LYS A 94 -3.62 -19.60 2.06
C LYS A 94 -4.15 -19.73 0.64
N GLU A 95 -4.08 -18.66 -0.18
CA GLU A 95 -4.44 -18.77 -1.60
C GLU A 95 -3.59 -19.87 -2.29
N ASN A 96 -2.28 -19.89 -2.07
CA ASN A 96 -1.39 -20.88 -2.68
C ASN A 96 -1.69 -22.32 -2.24
N ASP A 97 -2.02 -22.55 -0.96
CA ASP A 97 -2.41 -23.88 -0.48
C ASP A 97 -3.72 -24.38 -1.12
N THR A 98 -4.63 -23.48 -1.46
CA THR A 98 -5.93 -23.84 -2.05
C THR A 98 -5.78 -24.35 -3.50
N TYR A 99 -4.81 -23.82 -4.25
CA TYR A 99 -4.49 -24.30 -5.60
C TYR A 99 -3.75 -25.64 -5.61
N GLN A 100 -3.06 -26.01 -4.53
CA GLN A 100 -2.38 -27.31 -4.42
C GLN A 100 -3.36 -28.46 -4.11
N SER A 101 -4.50 -28.19 -3.48
CA SER A 101 -5.52 -29.21 -3.17
C SER A 101 -6.54 -29.46 -4.29
N GLU A 102 -6.66 -28.57 -5.28
CA GLU A 102 -7.56 -28.74 -6.42
C GLU A 102 -6.91 -29.49 -7.60
N GLU A 103 -5.59 -29.71 -7.56
CA GLU A 103 -4.84 -30.52 -8.55
C GLU A 103 -4.59 -31.98 -8.11
N MET A 104 -5.16 -32.41 -6.98
CA MET A 104 -5.13 -33.81 -6.47
C MET A 104 -6.48 -34.51 -6.60
#